data_AF-A0A6L3C6H1-F1
#
_entry.id   AF-A0A6L3C6H1-F1
#
_cell.length_a   1.000
_cell.length_b   1.000
_cell.length_c   1.000
_cell.angle_alpha   90.00
_cell.angle_beta   90.00
_cell.angle_gamma   90.00
#
_symmetry.space_group_name_H-M   'P 1'
#
loop_
_entity.id
_entity.type
_entity.pdbx_description
1 polymer ?
#
loop_
_entity_poly.entity_id
_entity_poly.type
_entity_poly.pdbx_seq_one_letter_code
_entity_poly.pdbx_strand_id
1 'polypeptide(L)'
;NDWVIEPRFEDSLSRWKNRDELDSLIGPVTAEWDAHKLMTALQNEGVAAGAVFDSKDLLFDPHLVERGFYEVVEHEDSTGIPPLPYASRPWKLSKTPAVAGKSAPLMGQHNSLVLGELLGKTAEEMSELEKMGIIGYGPTDPRPVQRPSLDEQVRQGRMQRYETDFADQINRVFPV
;
A
#
# COMPACT_ATOMS: atom_id res chain seq x y z
N ASN A 1 -32.17 16.32 23.97
CA ASN A 1 -32.09 17.61 23.25
C ASN A 1 -32.48 17.39 21.82
N ASP A 2 -33.39 18.20 21.30
CA ASP A 2 -33.92 18.07 19.95
C ASP A 2 -33.25 19.09 19.04
N TRP A 3 -32.02 18.79 18.62
CA TRP A 3 -31.23 19.69 17.75
C TRP A 3 -31.88 19.89 16.38
N VAL A 4 -32.77 18.99 15.95
CA VAL A 4 -33.41 19.03 14.63
C VAL A 4 -34.33 20.24 14.49
N ILE A 5 -34.87 20.74 15.61
CA ILE A 5 -35.79 21.90 15.65
C ILE A 5 -35.14 23.16 16.22
N GLU A 6 -33.85 23.12 16.60
CA GLU A 6 -33.17 24.32 17.09
C GLU A 6 -32.81 25.25 15.92
N PRO A 7 -33.16 26.55 15.95
CA PRO A 7 -32.94 27.45 14.81
C PRO A 7 -31.48 27.52 14.31
N ARG A 8 -30.51 27.26 15.20
CA ARG A 8 -29.09 27.23 14.84
C ARG A 8 -28.67 25.98 14.05
N PHE A 9 -29.45 24.89 14.11
CA PHE A 9 -29.14 23.60 13.49
C PHE A 9 -30.27 23.03 12.61
N GLU A 10 -31.40 23.71 12.46
CA GLU A 10 -32.58 23.21 11.75
C GLU A 10 -32.32 22.89 10.27
N ASP A 11 -31.52 23.71 9.59
CA ASP A 11 -31.22 23.58 8.16
C ASP A 11 -29.71 23.54 7.85
N SER A 12 -29.36 23.18 6.61
CA SER A 12 -27.96 23.03 6.19
C SER A 12 -27.16 24.33 6.23
N LEU A 13 -27.76 25.48 5.91
CA LEU A 13 -27.09 26.78 5.95
C LEU A 13 -26.85 27.20 7.40
N SER A 14 -27.83 27.00 8.28
CA SER A 14 -27.72 27.29 9.70
C SER A 14 -26.67 26.40 10.38
N ARG A 15 -26.66 25.08 10.09
CA ARG A 15 -25.57 24.18 10.55
C ARG A 15 -24.20 24.61 10.07
N TRP A 16 -24.07 25.01 8.80
CA TRP A 16 -22.77 25.45 8.26
C TRP A 16 -22.25 26.74 8.92
N LYS A 17 -23.15 27.70 9.20
CA LYS A 17 -22.81 28.93 9.94
C LYS A 17 -22.38 28.67 11.38
N ASN A 18 -22.99 27.68 12.03
CA ASN A 18 -22.74 27.33 13.44
C ASN A 18 -21.88 26.06 13.62
N ARG A 19 -21.11 25.66 12.60
CA ARG A 19 -20.40 24.37 12.63
C ARG A 19 -19.41 24.22 13.78
N ASP A 20 -18.73 25.30 14.18
CA ASP A 20 -17.68 25.18 15.19
C ASP A 20 -18.31 24.85 16.55
N GLU A 21 -19.51 25.39 16.80
CA GLU A 21 -20.34 25.00 17.95
C GLU A 21 -20.86 23.57 17.79
N LEU A 22 -21.38 23.20 16.61
CA LEU A 22 -21.85 21.84 16.36
C LEU A 22 -20.74 20.80 16.56
N ASP A 23 -19.54 21.05 16.03
CA ASP A 23 -18.33 20.24 16.17
C ASP A 23 -17.90 20.12 17.63
N SER A 24 -17.99 21.21 18.40
CA SER A 24 -17.70 21.21 19.84
C SER A 24 -18.69 20.37 20.64
N LEU A 25 -19.92 20.20 20.15
CA LEU A 25 -20.94 19.37 20.79
C LEU A 25 -20.82 17.89 20.39
N ILE A 26 -20.55 17.58 19.12
CA ILE A 26 -20.42 16.19 18.63
C ILE A 26 -19.05 15.58 18.98
N GLY A 27 -17.99 16.39 18.96
CA GLY A 27 -16.61 15.95 19.10
C GLY A 27 -16.37 15.08 20.34
N PRO A 28 -16.73 15.55 21.56
CA PRO A 28 -16.57 14.77 22.79
C PRO A 28 -17.29 13.42 22.74
N VAL A 29 -18.50 13.37 22.17
CA VAL A 29 -19.27 12.13 22.04
C VAL A 29 -18.61 11.18 21.06
N THR A 30 -18.17 11.67 19.91
CA THR A 30 -17.50 10.83 18.89
C THR A 30 -16.12 10.35 19.34
N ALA A 31 -15.43 11.08 20.21
CA ALA A 31 -14.11 10.71 20.73
C ALA A 31 -14.16 9.49 21.67
N GLU A 32 -15.32 9.15 22.22
CA GLU A 32 -15.52 7.95 23.04
C GLU A 32 -15.65 6.66 22.21
N TRP A 33 -15.79 6.79 20.88
CA TRP A 33 -15.95 5.65 19.98
C TRP A 33 -14.64 5.24 19.33
N ASP A 34 -14.55 3.95 19.01
CA ASP A 34 -13.61 3.49 17.98
C ASP A 34 -14.03 4.05 16.61
N ALA A 35 -13.06 4.60 15.87
CA ALA A 35 -13.32 5.31 14.62
C ALA A 35 -13.96 4.41 13.55
N HIS A 36 -13.54 3.15 13.44
CA HIS A 36 -14.08 2.20 12.45
C HIS A 36 -15.50 1.78 12.80
N LYS A 37 -15.78 1.54 14.09
CA LYS A 37 -17.13 1.23 14.57
C LYS A 37 -18.08 2.40 14.38
N LEU A 38 -17.64 3.62 14.69
CA LEU A 38 -18.44 4.82 14.49
C LEU A 38 -18.73 5.06 13.00
N MET A 39 -17.73 4.92 12.14
CA MET A 39 -17.90 5.00 10.69
C MET A 39 -19.01 4.06 10.22
N THR A 40 -18.93 2.78 10.60
CA THR A 40 -19.93 1.76 10.20
C THR A 40 -21.30 2.07 10.76
N ALA A 41 -21.40 2.49 12.03
CA ALA A 41 -22.67 2.83 12.67
C ALA A 41 -23.35 4.02 11.98
N LEU A 42 -22.61 5.08 11.67
CA LEU A 42 -23.12 6.26 10.96
C LEU A 42 -23.58 5.92 9.53
N GLN A 43 -22.80 5.11 8.81
CA GLN A 43 -23.16 4.67 7.46
C GLN A 43 -24.45 3.83 7.43
N ASN A 44 -24.66 2.97 8.44
CA ASN A 44 -25.90 2.19 8.57
C ASN A 44 -27.16 3.07 8.75
N GLU A 45 -27.01 4.28 9.31
CA GLU A 45 -28.05 5.29 9.43
C GLU A 45 -28.12 6.24 8.21
N GLY A 46 -27.35 5.95 7.15
CA GLY A 46 -27.32 6.74 5.91
C GLY A 46 -26.43 7.99 5.96
N VAL A 47 -25.61 8.15 7.01
CA VAL A 47 -24.67 9.27 7.12
C VAL A 47 -23.38 8.94 6.38
N ALA A 48 -22.96 9.83 5.47
CA ALA A 48 -21.67 9.72 4.80
C ALA A 48 -20.54 10.00 5.81
N ALA A 49 -19.92 8.94 6.32
CA ALA A 49 -18.81 9.00 7.27
C ALA A 49 -17.65 8.11 6.79
N GLY A 50 -16.42 8.52 7.10
CA GLY A 50 -15.20 7.76 6.82
C GLY A 50 -14.20 7.95 7.95
N ALA A 51 -13.64 6.86 8.46
CA ALA A 51 -12.50 6.94 9.38
C ALA A 51 -11.22 7.27 8.59
N VAL A 52 -10.27 7.92 9.26
CA VAL A 52 -8.96 8.21 8.67
C VAL A 52 -8.10 6.96 8.81
N PHE A 53 -7.89 6.26 7.69
CA PHE A 53 -7.13 5.01 7.63
C PHE A 53 -5.62 5.27 7.53
N ASP A 54 -4.83 4.46 8.23
CA ASP A 54 -3.39 4.34 8.00
C ASP A 54 -3.07 3.28 6.93
N SER A 55 -1.78 3.09 6.63
CA SER A 55 -1.35 2.12 5.61
C SER A 55 -1.73 0.67 5.94
N LYS A 56 -1.81 0.32 7.23
CA LYS A 56 -2.21 -1.02 7.68
C LYS A 56 -3.72 -1.18 7.54
N ASP A 57 -4.50 -0.18 7.93
CA ASP A 57 -5.95 -0.18 7.76
C ASP A 57 -6.32 -0.39 6.29
N LEU A 58 -5.65 0.30 5.36
CA LEU A 58 -5.86 0.11 3.92
C LEU A 58 -5.48 -1.29 3.45
N LEU A 59 -4.34 -1.81 3.90
CA LEU A 59 -3.85 -3.12 3.45
C LEU A 59 -4.79 -4.26 3.85
N PHE A 60 -5.47 -4.13 4.99
CA PHE A 60 -6.41 -5.14 5.50
C PHE A 60 -7.88 -4.74 5.37
N ASP A 61 -8.18 -3.67 4.64
CA ASP A 61 -9.56 -3.21 4.44
C ASP A 61 -10.38 -4.32 3.73
N PRO A 62 -11.50 -4.78 4.32
CA PRO A 62 -12.28 -5.87 3.74
C PRO A 62 -12.76 -5.59 2.32
N HIS A 63 -13.12 -4.33 2.01
CA HIS A 63 -13.60 -3.96 0.69
C HIS A 63 -12.48 -4.02 -0.36
N LEU A 64 -11.28 -3.52 -0.04
CA LEU A 64 -10.12 -3.60 -0.92
C LEU A 64 -9.67 -5.04 -1.15
N VAL A 65 -9.70 -5.89 -0.12
CA VAL A 65 -9.41 -7.32 -0.24
C VAL A 65 -10.44 -8.03 -1.12
N GLU A 66 -11.74 -7.86 -0.86
CA GLU A 66 -12.82 -8.48 -1.64
C GLU A 66 -12.80 -8.04 -3.11
N ARG A 67 -12.46 -6.78 -3.37
CA ARG A 67 -12.33 -6.24 -4.72
C ARG A 67 -11.10 -6.75 -5.48
N GLY A 68 -10.22 -7.52 -4.81
CA GLY A 68 -8.93 -7.91 -5.35
C GLY A 68 -8.10 -6.68 -5.74
N PHE A 69 -8.09 -5.67 -4.87
CA PHE A 69 -7.31 -4.45 -5.09
C PHE A 69 -5.81 -4.73 -4.98
N TYR A 70 -5.41 -5.61 -4.08
CA TYR A 70 -4.01 -6.04 -3.94
C TYR A 70 -3.77 -7.34 -4.73
N GLU A 71 -2.69 -7.36 -5.51
CA GLU A 71 -2.18 -8.56 -6.18
C GLU A 71 -0.90 -9.01 -5.46
N VAL A 72 -0.80 -10.29 -5.10
CA VAL A 72 0.44 -10.85 -4.55
C VAL A 72 1.43 -11.08 -5.68
N VAL A 73 2.63 -10.51 -5.53
CA VAL A 73 3.69 -10.63 -6.52
C VAL A 73 4.84 -11.42 -5.92
N GLU A 74 5.21 -12.51 -6.61
CA GLU A 74 6.41 -13.29 -6.33
C GLU A 74 7.65 -12.60 -6.92
N HIS A 75 8.74 -12.60 -6.15
CA HIS A 75 10.03 -12.07 -6.57
C HIS A 75 11.03 -13.21 -6.75
N GLU A 76 12.06 -12.98 -7.56
CA GLU A 76 13.17 -13.92 -7.73
C GLU A 76 13.83 -14.23 -6.39
N ASP A 77 14.05 -15.51 -6.09
CA ASP A 77 14.62 -15.98 -4.81
C ASP A 77 15.92 -15.26 -4.44
N SER A 78 16.74 -14.94 -5.44
CA SER A 78 18.00 -14.21 -5.29
C SER A 78 17.86 -12.82 -4.67
N THR A 79 16.66 -12.21 -4.71
CA THR A 79 16.39 -10.92 -4.09
C THR A 79 16.18 -11.01 -2.57
N GLY A 80 15.84 -12.21 -2.06
CA GLY A 80 15.42 -12.41 -0.69
C GLY A 80 14.12 -11.69 -0.31
N ILE A 81 13.36 -11.19 -1.28
CA ILE A 81 12.08 -10.53 -1.06
C ILE A 81 10.99 -11.61 -1.07
N PRO A 82 10.20 -11.78 0.01
CA PRO A 82 9.11 -12.73 0.01
C PRO A 82 7.99 -12.27 -0.94
N PRO A 83 6.99 -13.13 -1.25
CA PRO A 83 5.77 -12.68 -1.89
C PRO A 83 5.12 -11.55 -1.09
N LEU A 84 4.75 -10.47 -1.78
CA LEU A 84 4.18 -9.28 -1.13
C LEU A 84 2.94 -8.79 -1.89
N PRO A 85 1.91 -8.27 -1.18
CA PRO A 85 0.76 -7.63 -1.80
C PRO A 85 1.14 -6.24 -2.33
N TYR A 86 0.85 -5.99 -3.61
CA TYR A 86 1.00 -4.69 -4.26
C TYR A 86 -0.35 -4.16 -4.68
N ALA A 87 -0.55 -2.84 -4.54
CA ALA A 87 -1.71 -2.17 -5.11
C ALA A 87 -1.75 -2.42 -6.62
N SER A 88 -2.83 -3.05 -7.06
CA SER A 88 -3.04 -3.37 -8.48
C SER A 88 -3.63 -2.18 -9.23
N ARG A 89 -4.16 -2.44 -10.42
CA ARG A 89 -4.75 -1.41 -11.28
C ARG A 89 -6.10 -1.04 -10.65
N PRO A 90 -6.36 0.25 -10.35
CA PRO A 90 -7.57 0.64 -9.62
C PRO A 90 -8.85 0.44 -10.45
N TRP A 91 -8.74 0.28 -11.77
CA TRP A 91 -9.84 -0.03 -12.68
C TRP A 91 -9.99 -1.53 -12.93
N LYS A 92 -11.25 -1.99 -13.00
CA LYS A 92 -11.61 -3.35 -13.43
C LYS A 92 -12.35 -3.25 -14.76
N LEU A 93 -11.80 -3.88 -15.80
CA LEU A 93 -12.32 -3.82 -17.17
C LEU A 93 -12.84 -5.20 -17.59
N SER A 94 -14.14 -5.32 -17.85
CA SER A 94 -14.79 -6.61 -18.14
C SER A 94 -14.37 -7.25 -19.47
N LYS A 95 -13.99 -6.44 -20.47
CA LYS A 95 -13.58 -6.92 -21.81
C LYS A 95 -12.07 -7.06 -21.97
N THR A 96 -11.30 -6.32 -21.18
CA THR A 96 -9.84 -6.31 -21.23
C THR A 96 -9.29 -6.38 -19.80
N PRO A 97 -9.45 -7.52 -19.12
CA PRO A 97 -8.92 -7.70 -17.77
C PRO A 97 -7.42 -7.36 -17.72
N ALA A 98 -6.97 -6.79 -16.61
CA ALA A 98 -5.55 -6.50 -16.43
C ALA A 98 -4.75 -7.81 -16.39
N VAL A 99 -3.59 -7.82 -17.04
CA VAL A 99 -2.62 -8.91 -16.91
C VAL A 99 -2.07 -8.89 -15.49
N ALA A 100 -1.91 -10.05 -14.86
CA ALA A 100 -1.31 -10.16 -13.53
C ALA A 100 0.02 -9.39 -13.44
N GLY A 101 0.24 -8.70 -12.32
CA GLY A 101 1.50 -8.06 -12.02
C GLY A 101 2.64 -9.08 -12.01
N LYS A 102 3.83 -8.64 -12.44
CA LYS A 102 5.07 -9.38 -12.28
C LYS A 102 6.04 -8.54 -11.47
N SER A 103 6.98 -9.18 -10.79
CA SER A 103 8.06 -8.49 -10.09
C SER A 103 8.88 -7.63 -11.05
N ALA A 104 9.53 -6.61 -10.49
CA ALA A 104 10.47 -5.81 -11.24
C ALA A 104 11.64 -6.69 -11.69
N PRO A 105 12.18 -6.49 -12.90
CA PRO A 105 13.27 -7.32 -13.39
C PRO A 105 14.54 -7.11 -12.57
N LEU A 106 15.35 -8.16 -12.47
CA LEU A 106 16.71 -8.06 -11.96
C LEU A 106 17.56 -7.17 -12.87
N MET A 107 18.63 -6.61 -12.31
CA MET A 107 19.62 -5.87 -13.10
C MET A 107 20.14 -6.77 -14.23
N GLY A 108 20.03 -6.30 -15.48
CA GLY A 108 20.49 -7.03 -16.65
C GLY A 108 19.69 -8.28 -17.03
N GLN A 109 18.56 -8.60 -16.37
CA GLN A 109 17.78 -9.82 -16.63
C GLN A 109 17.44 -10.03 -18.11
N HIS A 110 17.21 -8.94 -18.84
CA HIS A 110 16.82 -8.99 -20.25
C HIS A 110 17.97 -8.68 -21.23
N ASN A 111 19.23 -8.66 -20.78
CA ASN A 111 20.38 -8.37 -21.66
C ASN A 111 20.49 -9.41 -22.80
N SER A 112 20.44 -10.70 -22.47
CA SER A 112 20.52 -11.78 -23.46
C SER A 112 19.36 -11.75 -24.45
N LEU A 113 18.14 -11.48 -23.96
CA LEU A 113 16.96 -11.34 -24.80
C LEU A 113 17.10 -10.16 -25.76
N VAL A 114 17.39 -8.96 -25.24
CA VAL A 114 17.38 -7.75 -26.06
C VAL A 114 18.62 -7.66 -26.96
N LEU A 115 19.82 -7.79 -26.40
CA LEU A 115 21.06 -7.61 -27.14
C LEU A 115 21.39 -8.85 -27.98
N GLY A 116 21.21 -10.05 -27.41
CA GLY A 116 21.49 -11.31 -28.09
C GLY A 116 20.41 -11.67 -29.10
N GLU A 117 19.20 -11.99 -28.62
CA GLU A 117 18.14 -12.55 -29.48
C GLU A 117 17.55 -11.51 -30.45
N LEU A 118 17.25 -10.29 -29.98
CA LEU A 118 16.58 -9.28 -30.82
C LEU A 118 17.56 -8.47 -31.68
N LEU A 119 18.76 -8.17 -31.18
CA LEU A 119 19.75 -7.35 -31.89
C LEU A 119 20.91 -8.15 -32.49
N GLY A 120 20.97 -9.47 -32.23
CA GLY A 120 21.92 -10.38 -32.87
C GLY A 120 23.35 -10.29 -32.34
N LYS A 121 23.57 -9.79 -31.12
CA LYS A 121 24.91 -9.78 -30.52
C LYS A 121 25.40 -11.19 -30.22
N THR A 122 26.64 -11.48 -30.57
CA THR A 122 27.25 -12.79 -30.25
C THR A 122 27.62 -12.86 -28.77
N ALA A 123 27.85 -14.07 -28.27
CA ALA A 123 28.29 -14.28 -26.88
C ALA A 123 29.60 -13.55 -26.57
N GLU A 124 30.50 -13.47 -27.55
CA GLU A 124 31.77 -12.75 -27.44
C GLU A 124 31.53 -11.24 -27.31
N GLU A 125 30.67 -10.66 -28.15
CA GLU A 125 30.32 -9.24 -28.07
C GLU A 125 29.66 -8.91 -26.73
N MET A 126 28.75 -9.77 -26.25
CA MET A 126 28.11 -9.62 -24.95
C MET A 126 29.13 -9.63 -23.81
N SER A 127 30.10 -10.55 -23.85
CA SER A 127 31.17 -10.64 -22.86
C SER A 127 32.05 -9.39 -22.84
N GLU A 128 32.39 -8.84 -24.01
CA GLU A 128 33.17 -7.59 -24.08
C GLU A 128 32.39 -6.40 -23.54
N LEU A 129 31.09 -6.29 -23.83
CA LEU A 129 30.24 -5.24 -23.25
C LEU A 129 30.18 -5.31 -21.72
N GLU A 130 30.12 -6.51 -21.15
CA GLU A 130 30.14 -6.71 -19.70
C GLU A 130 31.50 -6.32 -19.09
N LYS A 131 32.62 -6.77 -19.69
CA LYS A 131 33.98 -6.41 -19.23
C LYS A 131 34.23 -4.90 -19.28
N MET A 132 33.69 -4.21 -20.28
CA MET A 132 33.76 -2.77 -20.39
C MET A 132 32.86 -2.02 -19.40
N GLY A 133 31.99 -2.74 -18.66
CA GLY A 133 31.01 -2.15 -17.75
C GLY A 133 29.85 -1.44 -18.45
N ILE A 134 29.61 -1.72 -19.74
CA ILE A 134 28.48 -1.17 -20.50
C ILE A 134 27.17 -1.86 -20.11
N ILE A 135 27.24 -3.17 -19.86
CA ILE A 135 26.15 -3.97 -19.29
C ILE A 135 26.62 -4.67 -18.02
N GLY A 136 25.68 -5.17 -17.23
CA GLY A 136 25.97 -5.99 -16.04
C GLY A 136 24.73 -6.62 -15.47
N TYR A 137 24.94 -7.57 -14.55
CA TYR A 137 23.89 -8.37 -13.91
C TYR A 137 23.77 -8.12 -12.39
N GLY A 138 24.48 -7.10 -11.90
CA GLY A 138 24.47 -6.69 -10.51
C GLY A 138 25.46 -5.54 -10.25
N PRO A 139 25.45 -4.93 -9.05
CA PRO A 139 26.41 -3.91 -8.67
C PRO A 139 27.84 -4.46 -8.65
N THR A 140 28.80 -3.72 -9.20
CA THR A 140 30.22 -4.11 -9.22
C THR A 140 30.93 -3.90 -7.89
N ASP A 141 30.45 -2.96 -7.07
CA ASP A 141 30.93 -2.69 -5.71
C ASP A 141 29.73 -2.55 -4.75
N PRO A 142 29.10 -3.67 -4.36
CA PRO A 142 27.92 -3.63 -3.50
C PRO A 142 28.33 -3.20 -2.08
N ARG A 143 27.77 -2.08 -1.62
CA ARG A 143 27.91 -1.69 -0.22
C ARG A 143 26.99 -2.57 0.64
N PRO A 144 27.50 -3.18 1.72
CA PRO A 144 26.65 -3.96 2.61
C PRO A 144 25.58 -3.05 3.22
N VAL A 145 24.33 -3.49 3.14
CA VAL A 145 23.21 -2.77 3.75
C VAL A 145 23.32 -2.93 5.28
N GLN A 146 23.66 -1.86 5.97
CA GLN A 146 23.59 -1.82 7.43
C GLN A 146 22.20 -1.33 7.86
N ARG A 147 21.27 -2.28 8.03
CA ARG A 147 19.94 -1.97 8.58
C ARG A 147 19.99 -2.20 10.10
N PRO A 148 19.78 -1.15 10.94
CA PRO A 148 19.65 -1.33 12.39
C PRO A 148 18.48 -2.27 12.73
N SER A 149 18.49 -2.86 13.93
CA SER A 149 17.35 -3.64 14.42
C SER A 149 16.08 -2.78 14.45
N LEU A 150 14.90 -3.42 14.45
CA LEU A 150 13.62 -2.70 14.49
C LEU A 150 13.51 -1.83 15.76
N ASP A 151 13.95 -2.32 16.91
CA ASP A 151 13.99 -1.54 18.17
C ASP A 151 14.85 -0.29 18.05
N GLU A 152 16.02 -0.41 17.42
CA GLU A 152 16.93 0.72 17.21
C GLU A 152 16.34 1.73 16.23
N GLN A 153 15.63 1.28 15.20
CA GLN A 153 14.92 2.16 14.27
C GLN A 153 13.80 2.94 14.97
N VAL A 154 13.08 2.31 15.90
CA VAL A 154 12.08 3.01 16.74
C VAL A 154 12.76 4.02 17.66
N ARG A 155 13.84 3.62 18.35
CA ARG A 155 14.62 4.51 19.24
C ARG A 155 15.17 5.74 18.52
N GLN A 156 15.56 5.60 17.25
CA GLN A 156 16.06 6.68 16.40
C GLN A 156 14.93 7.53 15.77
N GLY A 157 13.65 7.18 15.99
CA GLY A 157 12.51 7.87 15.38
C GLY A 157 12.35 7.63 13.88
N ARG A 158 13.03 6.63 13.32
CA ARG A 158 12.87 6.23 11.90
C ARG A 158 11.57 5.46 11.68
N MET A 159 11.03 4.88 12.74
CA MET A 159 9.79 4.13 12.76
C MET A 159 9.03 4.47 14.04
N GLN A 160 7.70 4.57 13.96
CA GLN A 160 6.88 4.84 15.15
C GLN A 160 6.68 3.57 15.99
N ARG A 161 6.42 2.44 15.32
CA ARG A 161 6.16 1.11 15.91
C ARG A 161 6.35 0.03 14.85
N TYR A 162 6.49 -1.22 15.29
CA TYR A 162 6.45 -2.40 14.43
C TYR A 162 5.66 -3.53 15.10
N GLU A 163 5.26 -4.51 14.31
CA GLU A 163 4.57 -5.71 14.77
C GLU A 163 5.40 -6.94 14.40
N THR A 164 5.56 -7.87 15.33
CA THR A 164 6.40 -9.06 15.13
C THR A 164 5.69 -10.16 14.35
N ASP A 165 4.37 -10.15 14.32
CA ASP A 165 3.50 -11.12 13.65
C ASP A 165 2.96 -10.60 12.30
N PHE A 166 3.46 -9.46 11.80
CA PHE A 166 2.93 -8.83 10.59
C PHE A 166 3.01 -9.74 9.36
N ALA A 167 4.08 -10.54 9.23
CA ALA A 167 4.20 -11.51 8.15
C ALA A 167 3.08 -12.58 8.19
N ASP A 168 2.70 -13.04 9.38
CA ASP A 168 1.60 -13.99 9.55
C ASP A 168 0.26 -13.33 9.23
N GLN A 169 0.07 -12.05 9.59
CA GLN A 169 -1.13 -11.29 9.22
C GLN A 169 -1.27 -11.18 7.70
N ILE A 170 -0.17 -10.89 6.99
CA ILE A 170 -0.15 -10.87 5.52
C ILE A 170 -0.53 -12.23 4.95
N ASN A 171 0.12 -13.31 5.39
CA ASN A 171 -0.12 -14.65 4.87
C ASN A 171 -1.57 -15.15 5.11
N ARG A 172 -2.23 -14.68 6.17
CA ARG A 172 -3.64 -15.02 6.44
C ARG A 172 -4.60 -14.36 5.45
N VAL A 173 -4.31 -13.12 5.04
CA VAL A 173 -5.20 -12.33 4.17
C VAL A 173 -4.85 -12.51 2.70
N PHE A 174 -3.57 -12.69 2.40
CA PHE A 174 -3.00 -12.80 1.07
C PHE A 174 -2.19 -14.10 0.94
N PRO A 175 -2.84 -15.27 0.96
CA PRO A 175 -2.14 -16.53 0.76
C PRO A 175 -1.55 -16.60 -0.64
N VAL A 176 -0.32 -17.11 -0.72
CA VAL A 176 0.39 -17.46 -1.96
C VAL A 176 -0.08 -18.83 -2.44
#